data_AF-A0A7M7SV78-F1
#
_entry.id   AF-A0A7M7SV78-F1
#
_cell.length_a   1.000
_cell.length_b   1.000
_cell.length_c   1.000
_cell.angle_alpha   90.00
_cell.angle_beta   90.00
_cell.angle_gamma   90.00
#
_symmetry.space_group_name_H-M   'P 1'
#
loop_
_entity.id
_entity.type
_entity.pdbx_description
1 polymer ?
#
loop_
_entity_poly.entity_id
_entity_poly.type
_entity_poly.pdbx_seq_one_letter_code
_entity_poly.pdbx_strand_id
1 'polypeptide(L)'
;MLTCLGLSAQIYYMGTVKIDGGVIKRTFLVCKSDIFTCARPTHPTRIALLTVGIIVNLALSIIGLVTTPSDFASYLLAIMIVNMLLYLSFYFIMKLICREKILLVVILLITLTLFLWAAALYFFRIKITGWQVSAAQSRELNTNCIIMGFYDEHDTWHFISAFALFVSFVVSMQPTFN
;
A
#
# COMPACT_ATOMS: atom_id res chain seq x y z
N MET A 1 6.54 -7.55 11.02
CA MET A 1 7.84 -7.90 10.39
C MET A 1 7.92 -9.34 9.91
N LEU A 2 7.75 -10.33 10.78
CA LEU A 2 7.77 -11.76 10.37
C LEU A 2 6.75 -12.07 9.25
N THR A 3 5.55 -11.48 9.34
CA THR A 3 4.52 -11.58 8.30
C THR A 3 4.96 -10.96 6.97
N CYS A 4 5.54 -9.76 6.99
CA CYS A 4 6.08 -9.10 5.79
C CYS A 4 7.20 -9.93 5.13
N LEU A 5 8.11 -10.48 5.93
CA LEU A 5 9.18 -11.36 5.42
C LEU A 5 8.63 -12.64 4.80
N GLY A 6 7.66 -13.28 5.47
CA GLY A 6 7.00 -14.47 4.96
C GLY A 6 6.25 -14.22 3.65
N LEU A 7 5.51 -13.11 3.56
CA LEU A 7 4.80 -12.70 2.35
C LEU A 7 5.77 -12.35 1.22
N SER A 8 6.84 -11.59 1.49
CA SER A 8 7.87 -11.28 0.50
C SER A 8 8.55 -12.53 -0.04
N ALA A 9 8.84 -13.52 0.82
CA ALA A 9 9.38 -14.81 0.39
C ALA A 9 8.39 -15.56 -0.52
N GLN A 10 7.11 -15.60 -0.16
CA GLN A 10 6.08 -16.23 -1.01
C GLN A 10 5.93 -15.53 -2.35
N ILE A 11 5.86 -14.20 -2.35
CA ILE A 11 5.79 -13.41 -3.59
C ILE A 11 7.01 -13.71 -4.45
N TYR A 12 8.23 -13.67 -3.89
CA TYR A 12 9.46 -13.92 -4.62
C TYR A 12 9.47 -15.27 -5.34
N TYR A 13 9.23 -16.37 -4.61
CA TYR A 13 9.35 -17.73 -5.15
C TYR A 13 8.13 -18.18 -5.96
N MET A 14 6.92 -17.81 -5.55
CA MET A 14 5.70 -18.44 -6.07
C MET A 14 4.90 -17.56 -7.02
N GLY A 15 5.19 -16.26 -7.12
CA GLY A 15 4.36 -15.39 -7.97
C GLY A 15 3.05 -14.95 -7.32
N THR A 16 2.45 -15.86 -6.55
CA THR A 16 1.10 -15.77 -5.99
C THR A 16 1.11 -16.15 -4.51
N VAL A 17 0.25 -15.52 -3.73
CA VAL A 17 -0.03 -15.94 -2.35
C VAL A 17 -1.15 -16.97 -2.39
N LYS A 18 -0.81 -18.25 -2.22
CA LYS A 18 -1.77 -19.33 -1.93
C LYS A 18 -1.54 -19.77 -0.50
N ILE A 19 -2.61 -19.87 0.29
CA ILE A 19 -2.53 -20.29 1.69
C ILE A 19 -2.96 -21.76 1.76
N ASP A 20 -2.04 -22.67 1.44
CA ASP A 20 -2.22 -24.11 1.64
C ASP A 20 -1.29 -24.58 2.78
N GLY A 21 -1.68 -25.65 3.51
CA GLY A 21 -0.88 -26.17 4.63
C GLY A 21 0.56 -26.57 4.27
N GLY A 22 0.85 -26.80 2.99
CA GLY A 22 2.19 -27.12 2.48
C GLY A 22 3.05 -25.93 2.07
N VAL A 23 2.54 -24.70 2.06
CA VAL A 23 3.23 -23.55 1.46
C VAL A 23 4.43 -23.09 2.28
N ILE A 24 4.33 -23.09 3.61
CA ILE A 24 5.48 -22.78 4.49
C ILE A 24 6.61 -23.78 4.27
N LYS A 25 6.27 -25.08 4.20
CA LYS A 25 7.23 -26.16 3.97
C LYS A 25 7.90 -26.02 2.59
N ARG A 26 7.12 -25.72 1.55
CA ARG A 26 7.64 -25.52 0.18
C ARG A 26 8.57 -24.31 0.09
N THR A 27 8.17 -23.16 0.63
CA THR A 27 9.00 -21.94 0.65
C THR A 27 10.29 -22.16 1.44
N PHE A 28 10.22 -22.84 2.58
CA PHE A 28 11.40 -23.16 3.39
C PHE A 28 12.37 -24.09 2.65
N LEU A 29 11.86 -25.14 1.99
CA LEU A 29 12.69 -26.08 1.24
C LEU A 29 13.39 -25.43 0.04
N VAL A 30 12.68 -24.60 -0.73
CA VAL A 30 13.28 -23.86 -1.86
C VAL A 30 14.33 -22.86 -1.36
N CYS A 31 14.02 -22.11 -0.30
CA CYS A 31 14.99 -21.18 0.30
C CYS A 31 16.23 -21.89 0.84
N LYS A 32 16.07 -23.03 1.52
CA LYS A 32 17.19 -23.85 1.98
C LYS A 32 18.02 -24.33 0.80
N SER A 33 17.40 -24.85 -0.27
CA SER A 33 18.10 -25.28 -1.47
C SER A 33 18.94 -24.15 -2.08
N ASP A 34 18.38 -22.96 -2.23
CA ASP A 34 19.09 -21.82 -2.84
C ASP A 34 20.27 -21.33 -1.97
N ILE A 35 20.13 -21.33 -0.64
CA ILE A 35 21.22 -20.99 0.30
C ILE A 35 22.36 -22.01 0.20
N PHE A 36 22.04 -23.31 0.16
CA PHE A 36 23.06 -24.36 0.08
C PHE A 36 23.76 -24.42 -1.28
N THR A 37 23.12 -23.95 -2.35
CA THR A 37 23.67 -24.01 -3.71
C THR A 37 24.43 -22.74 -4.10
N CYS A 38 24.50 -21.71 -3.22
CA CYS A 38 25.06 -20.38 -3.53
C CYS A 38 24.58 -19.83 -4.88
N ALA A 39 23.32 -20.12 -5.23
CA ALA A 39 22.78 -19.83 -6.54
C ALA A 39 22.52 -18.32 -6.70
N ARG A 40 22.76 -17.79 -7.91
CA ARG A 40 22.35 -16.43 -8.25
C ARG A 40 20.83 -16.32 -8.14
N PRO A 41 20.29 -15.17 -7.68
CA PRO A 41 18.86 -14.98 -7.53
C PRO A 41 18.16 -15.19 -8.88
N THR A 42 17.14 -16.07 -8.88
CA THR A 42 16.35 -16.45 -10.06
C THR A 42 15.61 -15.25 -10.67
N HIS A 43 15.17 -14.30 -9.83
CA HIS A 43 14.47 -13.09 -10.25
C HIS A 43 15.09 -11.83 -9.62
N PRO A 44 16.20 -11.30 -10.18
CA PRO A 44 17.00 -10.23 -9.55
C PRO A 44 16.21 -8.93 -9.38
N THR A 45 15.33 -8.58 -10.31
CA THR A 45 14.50 -7.37 -10.16
C THR A 45 13.45 -7.53 -9.06
N ARG A 46 12.83 -8.71 -9.00
CA ARG A 46 11.78 -8.99 -8.02
C ARG A 46 12.34 -8.94 -6.60
N ILE A 47 13.52 -9.52 -6.36
CA ILE A 47 14.16 -9.46 -5.05
C ILE A 47 14.58 -8.04 -4.69
N ALA A 48 15.06 -7.24 -5.65
CA ALA A 48 15.41 -5.84 -5.41
C ALA A 48 14.19 -5.01 -4.95
N LEU A 49 13.07 -5.10 -5.67
CA LEU A 49 11.85 -4.37 -5.31
C LEU A 49 11.26 -4.83 -3.97
N LEU A 50 11.25 -6.13 -3.69
CA LEU A 50 10.79 -6.67 -2.41
C LEU A 50 11.70 -6.24 -1.25
N THR A 51 13.01 -6.15 -1.49
CA THR A 51 13.98 -5.66 -0.50
C THR A 51 13.71 -4.20 -0.15
N VAL A 52 13.43 -3.35 -1.15
CA VAL A 52 13.01 -1.95 -0.91
C VAL A 52 11.76 -1.92 -0.03
N GLY A 53 10.74 -2.73 -0.33
CA GLY A 53 9.52 -2.80 0.47
C GLY A 53 9.77 -3.24 1.91
N ILE A 54 10.68 -4.20 2.14
CA ILE A 54 11.09 -4.63 3.49
C ILE A 54 11.80 -3.49 4.23
N ILE A 55 12.75 -2.80 3.59
CA ILE A 55 13.50 -1.69 4.19
C ILE A 55 12.55 -0.56 4.60
N VAL A 56 11.63 -0.17 3.72
CA VAL A 56 10.65 0.90 4.03
C VAL A 56 9.75 0.49 5.20
N ASN A 57 9.23 -0.74 5.21
CA ASN A 57 8.42 -1.24 6.31
C ASN A 57 9.20 -1.33 7.63
N LEU A 58 10.48 -1.74 7.58
CA LEU A 58 11.36 -1.75 8.74
C LEU A 58 11.58 -0.34 9.28
N ALA A 59 11.86 0.62 8.39
CA ALA A 59 12.04 2.02 8.76
C ALA A 59 10.78 2.58 9.44
N LEU A 60 9.60 2.36 8.87
CA LEU A 60 8.32 2.75 9.49
C LEU A 60 8.11 2.07 10.85
N SER A 61 8.48 0.81 11.01
CA SER A 61 8.35 0.13 12.31
C SER A 61 9.29 0.72 13.36
N ILE A 62 10.53 1.06 13.00
CA ILE A 62 11.50 1.68 13.90
C ILE A 62 11.04 3.10 14.27
N ILE A 63 10.61 3.90 13.29
CA ILE A 63 10.08 5.25 13.53
C ILE A 63 8.90 5.20 14.50
N GLY A 64 7.98 4.25 14.34
CA GLY A 64 6.82 4.12 15.22
C GLY A 64 7.19 3.72 16.65
N LEU A 65 8.22 2.88 16.78
CA LEU A 65 8.76 2.49 18.08
C LEU A 65 9.47 3.66 18.80
N VAL A 66 10.22 4.48 18.05
CA VAL A 66 10.99 5.60 18.63
C VAL A 66 10.11 6.81 18.92
N THR A 67 9.22 7.17 18.00
CA THR A 67 8.40 8.38 18.13
C THR A 67 7.17 8.17 19.00
N THR A 68 6.74 6.92 19.22
CA THR A 68 5.54 6.55 19.99
C THR A 68 4.38 7.51 19.71
N PRO A 69 3.86 7.53 18.47
CA PRO A 69 2.96 8.58 18.02
C PRO A 69 1.69 8.60 18.86
N SER A 70 1.31 9.81 19.29
CA SER A 70 0.12 10.01 20.13
C SER A 70 -1.15 9.65 19.35
N ASP A 71 -1.21 10.01 18.06
CA ASP A 71 -2.27 9.63 17.13
C ASP A 71 -1.94 8.31 16.41
N PHE A 72 -2.26 7.21 17.10
CA PHE A 72 -2.06 5.85 16.59
C PHE A 72 -2.82 5.60 15.27
N ALA A 73 -4.04 6.12 15.12
CA ALA A 73 -4.89 5.86 13.97
C ALA A 73 -4.31 6.47 12.69
N SER A 74 -3.89 7.74 12.75
CA SER A 74 -3.22 8.41 11.63
C SER A 74 -1.89 7.73 11.28
N TYR A 75 -1.16 7.25 12.29
CA TYR A 75 0.09 6.52 12.05
C TYR A 75 -0.14 5.17 11.34
N LEU A 76 -1.11 4.39 11.80
CA LEU A 76 -1.49 3.13 11.16
C LEU A 76 -1.96 3.35 9.73
N LEU A 77 -2.78 4.37 9.50
CA LEU A 77 -3.24 4.75 8.16
C LEU A 77 -2.06 5.10 7.25
N ALA A 78 -1.08 5.86 7.74
CA ALA A 78 0.13 6.19 6.98
C ALA A 78 0.90 4.93 6.56
N ILE A 79 1.05 3.94 7.46
CA ILE A 79 1.68 2.64 7.13
C ILE A 79 0.90 1.94 6.01
N MET A 80 -0.43 1.93 6.07
CA MET A 80 -1.27 1.29 5.05
C MET A 80 -1.16 1.99 3.69
N ILE A 81 -1.19 3.33 3.66
CA ILE A 81 -1.02 4.12 2.43
C ILE A 81 0.36 3.87 1.82
N VAL A 82 1.43 3.89 2.62
CA VAL A 82 2.79 3.63 2.12
C VAL A 82 2.90 2.21 1.54
N ASN A 83 2.34 1.20 2.22
CA ASN A 83 2.34 -0.17 1.72
C ASN A 83 1.56 -0.34 0.42
N MET A 84 0.41 0.32 0.31
CA MET A 84 -0.37 0.32 -0.92
C MET A 84 0.41 0.98 -2.07
N LEU A 85 1.06 2.13 -1.84
CA LEU A 85 1.91 2.78 -2.85
C LEU A 85 3.11 1.92 -3.27
N LEU A 86 3.75 1.24 -2.32
CA LEU A 86 4.82 0.28 -2.61
C LEU A 86 4.31 -0.87 -3.48
N TYR A 87 3.12 -1.41 -3.18
CA TYR A 87 2.51 -2.48 -3.98
C TYR A 87 2.17 -2.01 -5.40
N LEU A 88 1.53 -0.85 -5.54
CA LEU A 88 1.21 -0.28 -6.86
C LEU A 88 2.47 -0.01 -7.68
N SER A 89 3.52 0.51 -7.04
CA SER A 89 4.82 0.75 -7.67
C SER A 89 5.48 -0.55 -8.10
N PHE A 90 5.50 -1.57 -7.23
CA PHE A 90 6.00 -2.90 -7.55
C PHE A 90 5.29 -3.46 -8.79
N TYR A 91 3.95 -3.43 -8.79
CA TYR A 91 3.13 -3.94 -9.88
C TYR A 91 3.42 -3.20 -11.20
N PHE A 92 3.46 -1.87 -11.17
CA PHE A 92 3.71 -1.06 -12.36
C PHE A 92 5.12 -1.28 -12.92
N ILE A 93 6.15 -1.29 -12.05
CA ILE A 93 7.53 -1.57 -12.47
C ILE A 93 7.64 -2.95 -13.11
N MET A 94 6.99 -3.96 -12.54
CA MET A 94 6.98 -5.31 -13.11
C MET A 94 6.34 -5.34 -14.50
N LYS A 95 5.21 -4.65 -14.72
CA LYS A 95 4.60 -4.52 -16.05
C LYS A 95 5.53 -3.87 -17.08
N LEU A 96 6.23 -2.80 -16.68
CA LEU A 96 7.19 -2.11 -17.55
C LEU A 96 8.36 -3.02 -17.94
N ILE A 97 8.89 -3.80 -16.99
CA ILE A 97 10.02 -4.71 -17.21
C ILE A 97 9.61 -5.88 -18.12
N CYS A 98 8.40 -6.42 -17.91
CA CYS A 98 7.82 -7.45 -18.76
C CYS A 98 7.39 -6.93 -20.15
N ARG A 99 7.53 -5.62 -20.42
CA ARG A 99 7.14 -4.95 -21.67
C ARG A 99 5.70 -5.24 -22.08
N GLU A 100 4.82 -5.34 -21.08
CA GLU A 100 3.40 -5.52 -21.34
C GLU A 100 2.81 -4.28 -22.01
N LYS A 101 1.90 -4.47 -22.97
CA LYS A 101 1.19 -3.36 -23.60
C LYS A 101 0.19 -2.78 -22.63
N ILE A 102 0.39 -1.51 -22.28
CA ILE A 102 -0.54 -0.77 -21.42
C ILE A 102 -1.60 -0.14 -22.32
N LEU A 103 -2.86 -0.60 -22.19
CA LEU A 103 -3.98 0.01 -22.91
C LEU A 103 -4.19 1.47 -22.45
N LEU A 104 -4.68 2.31 -23.36
CA LEU A 104 -5.01 3.70 -23.06
C LEU A 104 -5.97 3.83 -21.86
N VAL A 105 -6.95 2.94 -21.74
CA VAL A 105 -7.88 2.90 -20.61
C VAL A 105 -7.12 2.75 -19.28
N VAL A 106 -6.05 1.94 -19.23
CA VAL A 106 -5.25 1.77 -18.01
C VAL A 106 -4.51 3.05 -17.68
N ILE A 107 -3.93 3.71 -18.70
CA ILE A 107 -3.22 4.98 -18.51
C ILE A 107 -4.19 6.03 -17.95
N LEU A 108 -5.39 6.14 -18.51
CA LEU A 108 -6.43 7.03 -18.00
C LEU A 108 -6.79 6.70 -16.54
N LEU A 109 -7.01 5.43 -16.21
CA LEU A 109 -7.30 5.00 -14.84
C LEU A 109 -6.15 5.28 -13.86
N ILE A 110 -4.88 5.12 -14.30
CA ILE A 110 -3.71 5.47 -13.49
C ILE A 110 -3.68 6.98 -13.24
N THR A 111 -3.87 7.81 -14.26
CA THR A 111 -3.89 9.27 -14.09
C THR A 111 -5.02 9.72 -13.16
N LEU A 112 -6.20 9.11 -13.29
CA LEU A 112 -7.34 9.35 -12.39
C LEU A 112 -7.01 8.92 -10.96
N THR A 113 -6.39 7.75 -10.78
CA THR A 113 -5.98 7.24 -9.47
C THR A 113 -5.01 8.21 -8.78
N LEU A 114 -3.99 8.69 -9.48
CA LEU A 114 -3.02 9.66 -8.94
C LEU A 114 -3.70 10.97 -8.54
N PHE A 115 -4.61 11.47 -9.37
CA PHE A 115 -5.38 12.67 -9.08
C PHE A 115 -6.25 12.50 -7.81
N LEU A 116 -6.99 11.39 -7.71
CA LEU A 116 -7.84 11.10 -6.56
C LEU A 116 -7.02 10.93 -5.27
N TRP A 117 -5.88 10.26 -5.32
CA TRP A 117 -4.98 10.15 -4.17
C TRP A 117 -4.42 11.51 -3.74
N ALA A 118 -4.03 12.36 -4.69
CA ALA A 118 -3.56 13.71 -4.38
C ALA A 118 -4.66 14.54 -3.71
N ALA A 119 -5.89 14.49 -4.22
CA ALA A 119 -7.05 15.16 -3.63
C ALA A 119 -7.38 14.59 -2.23
N ALA A 120 -7.39 13.27 -2.07
CA ALA A 120 -7.60 12.64 -0.77
C ALA A 120 -6.55 13.07 0.26
N LEU A 121 -5.26 13.06 -0.11
CA LEU A 121 -4.18 13.49 0.78
C LEU A 121 -4.23 14.99 1.10
N TYR A 122 -4.76 15.81 0.20
CA TYR A 122 -5.02 17.22 0.49
C TYR A 122 -6.02 17.38 1.62
N PHE A 123 -7.21 16.77 1.51
CA PHE A 123 -8.25 16.83 2.54
C PHE A 123 -7.82 16.13 3.84
N PHE A 124 -7.06 15.03 3.77
CA PHE A 124 -6.53 14.34 4.95
C PHE A 124 -5.67 15.25 5.85
N ARG A 125 -4.97 16.23 5.27
CA ARG A 125 -4.15 17.16 6.06
C ARG A 125 -4.96 18.20 6.83
N ILE A 126 -6.24 18.35 6.51
CA ILE A 126 -7.14 19.27 7.21
C ILE A 126 -7.64 18.57 8.48
N LYS A 127 -7.16 19.04 9.64
CA LYS A 127 -7.51 18.43 10.93
C LYS A 127 -8.80 19.04 11.48
N ILE A 128 -9.89 18.28 11.41
CA ILE A 128 -11.19 18.66 12.00
C ILE A 128 -11.72 17.65 13.03
N THR A 129 -11.00 16.53 13.24
CA THR A 129 -11.36 15.51 14.24
C THR A 129 -10.19 15.22 15.17
N GLY A 130 -10.46 15.02 16.47
CA GLY A 130 -9.44 14.64 17.45
C GLY A 130 -9.80 13.36 18.20
N TRP A 131 -9.07 12.27 17.94
CA TRP A 131 -9.30 10.96 18.60
C TRP A 131 -8.78 10.90 20.04
N GLN A 132 -7.92 11.84 20.43
CA GLN A 132 -7.27 11.86 21.75
C GLN A 132 -8.01 12.71 22.79
N VAL A 133 -9.04 13.44 22.36
CA VAL A 133 -9.77 14.40 23.19
C VAL A 133 -11.20 13.91 23.43
N SER A 134 -11.89 14.52 24.40
CA SER A 134 -13.30 14.21 24.62
C SER A 134 -14.15 14.61 23.40
N ALA A 135 -15.32 13.99 23.24
CA ALA A 135 -16.25 14.33 22.16
C ALA A 135 -16.66 15.82 22.18
N ALA A 136 -16.71 16.45 23.36
CA ALA A 136 -16.99 17.89 23.48
C ALA A 136 -15.84 18.73 22.91
N GLN A 137 -14.60 18.42 23.28
CA GLN A 137 -13.41 19.12 22.77
C GLN A 137 -13.19 18.88 21.28
N SER A 138 -13.48 17.67 20.77
CA SER A 138 -13.37 17.43 19.33
C SER A 138 -14.37 18.27 18.53
N ARG A 139 -15.55 18.58 19.07
CA ARG A 139 -16.55 19.41 18.38
C ARG A 139 -16.11 20.87 18.21
N GLU A 140 -15.16 21.35 19.03
CA GLU A 140 -14.59 22.70 18.87
C GLU A 140 -13.72 22.81 17.62
N LEU A 141 -13.29 21.68 17.03
CA LEU A 141 -12.53 21.63 15.79
C LEU A 141 -13.40 21.64 14.53
N ASN A 142 -14.73 21.50 14.69
CA ASN A 142 -15.64 21.43 13.55
C ASN A 142 -15.69 22.76 12.79
N THR A 143 -15.48 22.68 11.48
CA THR A 143 -15.59 23.80 10.53
C THR A 143 -16.95 23.80 9.83
N ASN A 144 -17.24 24.86 9.09
CA ASN A 144 -18.44 24.92 8.26
C ASN A 144 -18.39 23.86 7.15
N CYS A 145 -19.51 23.20 6.88
CA CYS A 145 -19.60 22.19 5.83
C CYS A 145 -19.36 22.79 4.44
N ILE A 146 -18.64 22.06 3.58
CA ILE A 146 -18.19 22.53 2.26
C ILE A 146 -19.07 22.04 1.10
N ILE A 147 -19.77 20.90 1.26
CA ILE A 147 -20.62 20.34 0.21
C ILE A 147 -22.07 20.32 0.69
N MET A 148 -22.94 21.04 -0.03
CA MET A 148 -24.40 21.12 0.20
C MET A 148 -24.81 21.49 1.65
N GLY A 149 -23.90 22.08 2.43
CA GLY A 149 -24.14 22.36 3.84
C GLY A 149 -24.23 21.10 4.73
N PHE A 150 -23.79 19.93 4.24
CA PHE A 150 -23.90 18.67 4.96
C PHE A 150 -22.54 17.98 5.16
N TYR A 151 -21.70 17.89 4.12
CA TYR A 151 -20.40 17.22 4.24
C TYR A 151 -19.28 18.22 4.50
N ASP A 152 -18.41 17.87 5.43
CA ASP A 152 -17.19 18.61 5.75
C ASP A 152 -15.98 18.07 4.97
N GLU A 153 -14.80 18.59 5.29
CA GLU A 153 -13.54 18.19 4.68
C GLU A 153 -13.16 16.73 4.99
N HIS A 154 -13.54 16.21 6.16
CA HIS A 154 -13.25 14.83 6.58
C HIS A 154 -14.12 13.82 5.83
N ASP A 155 -15.41 14.12 5.69
CA ASP A 155 -16.34 13.33 4.89
C ASP A 155 -15.89 13.29 3.42
N THR A 156 -15.44 14.44 2.90
CA THR A 156 -14.92 14.57 1.55
C THR A 156 -13.64 13.73 1.37
N TRP A 157 -12.74 13.73 2.36
CA TRP A 157 -11.58 12.86 2.37
C TRP A 157 -11.96 11.37 2.30
N HIS A 158 -12.91 10.91 3.12
CA HIS A 158 -13.38 9.51 3.10
C HIS A 158 -13.95 9.14 1.73
N PHE A 159 -14.79 9.99 1.15
CA PHE A 159 -15.41 9.73 -0.14
C PHE A 159 -14.38 9.62 -1.26
N ILE A 160 -13.47 10.60 -1.36
CA ILE A 160 -12.45 10.63 -2.42
C ILE A 160 -11.45 9.49 -2.24
N SER A 161 -11.02 9.19 -1.01
CA SER A 161 -10.07 8.10 -0.74
C SER A 161 -10.66 6.72 -1.01
N ALA A 162 -11.96 6.50 -0.71
CA ALA A 162 -12.65 5.26 -1.05
C ALA A 162 -12.70 5.06 -2.58
N PHE A 163 -12.99 6.13 -3.34
CA PHE A 163 -12.94 6.06 -4.80
C PHE A 163 -11.53 5.83 -5.33
N ALA A 164 -10.51 6.49 -4.75
CA ALA A 164 -9.11 6.28 -5.09
C ALA A 164 -8.68 4.81 -4.89
N LEU A 165 -9.07 4.20 -3.76
CA LEU A 165 -8.82 2.80 -3.46
C LEU A 165 -9.50 1.87 -4.48
N PHE A 166 -10.76 2.13 -4.82
CA PHE A 166 -11.51 1.35 -5.81
C PHE A 166 -10.83 1.39 -7.18
N VAL A 167 -10.50 2.57 -7.69
CA VAL A 167 -9.84 2.70 -9.00
C VAL A 167 -8.44 2.08 -8.97
N SER A 168 -7.70 2.21 -7.87
CA SER A 168 -6.39 1.54 -7.68
C SER A 168 -6.52 0.02 -7.82
N PHE A 169 -7.55 -0.58 -7.20
CA PHE A 169 -7.83 -2.01 -7.31
C PHE A 169 -8.18 -2.42 -8.75
N VAL A 170 -9.03 -1.64 -9.43
CA VAL A 170 -9.40 -1.89 -10.84
C VAL A 170 -8.17 -1.87 -11.75
N VAL A 171 -7.23 -0.92 -11.54
CA VAL A 171 -5.97 -0.86 -12.29
C VAL A 171 -5.13 -2.12 -12.09
N SER A 172 -5.04 -2.65 -10.86
CA SER A 172 -4.29 -3.87 -10.56
C SER A 172 -4.92 -5.15 -11.10
N MET A 173 -6.24 -5.18 -11.31
CA MET A 173 -6.99 -6.35 -11.80
C MET A 173 -6.98 -6.49 -13.33
N GLN A 174 -6.40 -5.54 -14.06
CA GLN A 174 -6.43 -5.59 -15.52
C GLN A 174 -5.63 -6.78 -16.07
N PRO A 175 -6.26 -7.63 -16.91
CA PRO A 175 -5.58 -8.80 -17.47
C PRO A 175 -4.41 -8.35 -18.34
N THR A 176 -3.29 -9.05 -18.19
CA THR A 176 -2.13 -8.93 -19.05
C THR A 176 -2.52 -9.47 -20.43
N PHE A 177 -2.78 -8.59 -21.40
CA PHE A 177 -3.00 -9.01 -22.78
C PHE A 177 -1.64 -9.38 -23.38
N ASN A 178 -1.38 -10.69 -23.44
CA ASN A 178 -0.30 -11.28 -24.24
C ASN A 178 -0.73 -11.34 -25.70
#